data_AF-A0A517XWB2-F1
#
_entry.id   AF-A0A517XWB2-F1
#
_cell.length_a   1.000
_cell.length_b   1.000
_cell.length_c   1.000
_cell.angle_alpha   90.00
_cell.angle_beta   90.00
_cell.angle_gamma   90.00
#
_symmetry.space_group_name_H-M   'P 1'
#
loop_
_entity.id
_entity.type
_entity.pdbx_description
1 polymer ?
#
loop_
_entity_poly.entity_id
_entity_poly.type
_entity_poly.pdbx_seq_one_letter_code
_entity_poly.pdbx_strand_id
1 'polypeptide(L)'
;MTTARTAKVMAAVKAIKDFHALGRSVPKKQAQKEAYAQGTVDAEAQKHGVNPDTVRKARQFADPVGGYTPAEVNDLCRLITAEQPHQDDERSVFGRTHLIRLLSVKKQYRAGLQEAAVRGGWSTGELEAQIAARYGSRRDGGRRRRLPADALGLLTQVERLCEGWRRWVALVSANPEQQVGKTKGPSMNDLPPRVRRLVGEAGAALAKLHEAATEELKARRPGRAVRHQFRKALE
;
A
#
# COMPACT_ATOMS: atom_id res chain seq x y z
N MET A 1 0.90 -10.33 -33.35
CA MET A 1 -0.12 -9.55 -32.59
C MET A 1 0.46 -9.26 -31.21
N THR A 2 0.60 -7.98 -30.84
CA THR A 2 1.05 -7.59 -29.48
C THR A 2 -0.05 -7.94 -28.49
N THR A 3 0.25 -8.76 -27.47
CA THR A 3 -0.75 -9.10 -26.44
C THR A 3 -1.13 -7.86 -25.62
N ALA A 4 -2.32 -7.86 -25.02
CA ALA A 4 -2.77 -6.77 -24.14
C ALA A 4 -1.77 -6.51 -23.00
N ARG A 5 -1.12 -7.56 -22.49
CA ARG A 5 -0.07 -7.47 -21.48
C ARG A 5 1.18 -6.74 -21.96
N THR A 6 1.69 -7.08 -23.14
CA THR A 6 2.86 -6.42 -23.72
C THR A 6 2.61 -4.92 -23.89
N ALA A 7 1.39 -4.52 -24.30
CA ALA A 7 1.02 -3.11 -24.36
C ALA A 7 1.04 -2.43 -22.98
N LYS A 8 0.50 -3.07 -21.93
CA LYS A 8 0.58 -2.57 -20.54
C LYS A 8 2.03 -2.42 -20.06
N VAL A 9 2.88 -3.40 -20.36
CA VAL A 9 4.32 -3.37 -20.03
C VAL A 9 5.02 -2.20 -20.70
N MET A 10 4.81 -2.00 -22.00
CA MET A 10 5.41 -0.89 -22.75
C MET A 10 4.93 0.47 -22.24
N ALA A 11 3.64 0.59 -21.89
CA ALA A 11 3.11 1.81 -21.28
C ALA A 11 3.74 2.09 -19.91
N ALA A 12 3.94 1.06 -19.08
CA ALA A 12 4.59 1.19 -17.78
C ALA A 12 6.06 1.61 -17.92
N VAL A 13 6.81 1.00 -18.84
CA VAL A 13 8.19 1.37 -19.16
C VAL A 13 8.29 2.81 -19.63
N LYS A 14 7.39 3.26 -20.52
CA LYS A 14 7.32 4.65 -20.95
C LYS A 14 7.06 5.58 -19.76
N ALA A 15 6.08 5.25 -18.92
CA ALA A 15 5.75 6.05 -17.75
C ALA A 15 6.90 6.17 -16.74
N ILE A 16 7.73 5.13 -16.60
CA ILE A 16 8.95 5.16 -15.77
C ILE A 16 9.98 6.14 -16.35
N LYS A 17 10.24 6.07 -17.65
CA LYS A 17 11.20 6.95 -18.34
C LYS A 17 10.74 8.41 -18.28
N ASP A 18 9.47 8.67 -18.57
CA ASP A 18 8.88 10.01 -18.49
C ASP A 18 8.98 10.58 -17.07
N PHE A 19 8.77 9.73 -16.04
CA PHE A 19 8.89 10.14 -14.65
C PHE A 19 10.33 10.47 -14.25
N HIS A 20 11.32 9.74 -14.77
CA HIS A 20 12.74 10.08 -14.59
C HIS A 20 13.10 11.40 -15.27
N ALA A 21 12.64 11.58 -16.51
CA ALA A 21 12.87 12.79 -17.29
C ALA A 21 12.25 14.03 -16.60
N LEU A 22 11.02 13.92 -16.10
CA LEU A 22 10.38 14.95 -15.28
C LEU A 22 11.22 15.26 -14.04
N GLY A 23 11.75 14.24 -13.36
CA GLY A 23 12.59 14.45 -12.18
C GLY A 23 13.87 15.22 -12.49
N ARG A 24 14.47 14.96 -13.67
CA ARG A 24 15.69 15.63 -14.15
C ARG A 24 15.45 17.07 -14.61
N SER A 25 14.25 17.40 -15.11
CA SER A 25 13.94 18.77 -15.54
C SER A 25 13.73 19.72 -14.37
N VAL A 26 13.39 19.19 -13.19
CA VAL A 26 13.19 20.00 -11.99
C VAL A 26 14.54 20.45 -11.42
N PRO A 27 14.75 21.75 -11.16
CA PRO A 27 15.98 22.26 -10.57
C PRO A 27 16.36 21.54 -9.26
N LYS A 28 17.67 21.35 -9.05
CA LYS A 28 18.20 20.77 -7.81
C LYS A 28 17.80 21.62 -6.60
N LYS A 29 17.54 20.97 -5.47
CA LYS A 29 17.26 21.66 -4.21
C LYS A 29 18.52 22.43 -3.80
N GLN A 30 18.50 23.76 -3.92
CA GLN A 30 19.55 24.61 -3.35
C GLN A 30 19.43 24.60 -1.82
N ALA A 31 20.58 24.55 -1.13
CA ALA A 31 20.63 24.37 0.32
C ALA A 31 20.18 25.60 1.14
N GLN A 32 19.89 26.73 0.51
CA GLN A 32 19.50 27.97 1.20
C GLN A 32 18.10 28.46 0.79
N LYS A 33 17.28 28.76 1.82
CA LYS A 33 15.90 29.29 1.83
C LYS A 33 14.80 28.32 1.35
N GLU A 34 14.21 27.65 2.32
CA GLU A 34 13.10 26.69 2.20
C GLU A 34 11.83 27.24 1.53
N ALA A 35 11.66 28.56 1.45
CA ALA A 35 10.55 29.20 0.74
C ALA A 35 10.69 29.18 -0.80
N TYR A 36 11.91 29.27 -1.33
CA TYR A 36 12.14 29.36 -2.78
C TYR A 36 11.92 28.00 -3.47
N ALA A 37 12.33 26.91 -2.81
CA ALA A 37 12.17 25.56 -3.34
C ALA A 37 10.72 25.07 -3.43
N GLN A 38 9.82 25.61 -2.60
CA GLN A 38 8.39 25.31 -2.65
C GLN A 38 7.74 25.95 -3.88
N GLY A 39 8.06 27.22 -4.16
CA GLY A 39 7.60 27.92 -5.37
C GLY A 39 8.06 27.26 -6.66
N THR A 40 9.30 26.74 -6.72
CA THR A 40 9.80 26.01 -7.89
C THR A 40 9.04 24.71 -8.14
N VAL A 41 8.73 23.94 -7.09
CA VAL A 41 7.99 22.67 -7.24
C VAL A 41 6.55 22.92 -7.68
N ASP A 42 5.89 23.93 -7.10
CA ASP A 42 4.49 24.24 -7.42
C ASP A 42 4.38 24.83 -8.85
N ALA A 43 5.35 25.65 -9.28
CA ALA A 43 5.43 26.14 -10.66
C ALA A 43 5.69 25.03 -11.68
N GLU A 44 6.62 24.11 -11.41
CA GLU A 44 6.85 22.94 -12.27
C GLU A 44 5.64 22.01 -12.30
N ALA A 45 4.94 21.85 -11.17
CA ALA A 45 3.70 21.08 -11.09
C ALA A 45 2.62 21.68 -11.99
N GLN A 46 2.45 23.00 -11.96
CA GLN A 46 1.51 23.73 -12.82
C GLN A 46 1.89 23.61 -14.30
N LYS A 47 3.17 23.81 -14.65
CA LYS A 47 3.70 23.68 -16.02
C LYS A 47 3.45 22.30 -16.62
N HIS A 48 3.59 21.26 -15.80
CA HIS A 48 3.40 19.87 -16.22
C HIS A 48 1.98 19.33 -15.97
N GLY A 49 1.07 20.12 -15.39
CA GLY A 49 -0.30 19.70 -15.09
C GLY A 49 -0.39 18.52 -14.11
N VAL A 50 0.54 18.42 -13.14
CA VAL A 50 0.62 17.32 -12.17
C VAL A 50 0.54 17.82 -10.73
N ASN A 51 0.30 16.91 -9.79
CA ASN A 51 0.35 17.24 -8.36
C ASN A 51 1.80 17.58 -7.92
N PRO A 52 2.03 18.61 -7.10
CA PRO A 52 3.33 18.91 -6.51
C PRO A 52 4.04 17.73 -5.84
N ASP A 53 3.32 16.82 -5.18
CA ASP A 53 3.92 15.59 -4.62
C ASP A 53 4.52 14.70 -5.71
N THR A 54 3.87 14.58 -6.87
CA THR A 54 4.41 13.86 -8.04
C THR A 54 5.74 14.45 -8.48
N VAL A 55 5.86 15.78 -8.54
CA VAL A 55 7.11 16.46 -8.89
C VAL A 55 8.19 16.21 -7.85
N ARG A 56 7.86 16.30 -6.55
CA ARG A 56 8.81 15.97 -5.47
C ARG A 56 9.34 14.54 -5.59
N LYS A 57 8.45 13.57 -5.87
CA LYS A 57 8.83 12.17 -6.07
C LYS A 57 9.62 11.94 -7.34
N ALA A 58 9.27 12.61 -8.44
CA ALA A 58 10.03 12.55 -9.68
C ALA A 58 11.46 13.05 -9.45
N ARG A 59 11.62 14.21 -8.81
CA ARG A 59 12.93 14.77 -8.46
C ARG A 59 13.73 13.83 -7.56
N GLN A 60 13.11 13.27 -6.53
CA GLN A 60 13.76 12.27 -5.66
C GLN A 60 14.17 11.03 -6.44
N PHE A 61 13.35 10.57 -7.39
CA PHE A 61 13.64 9.43 -8.24
C PHE A 61 14.82 9.70 -9.18
N ALA A 62 14.94 10.90 -9.73
CA ALA A 62 15.99 11.29 -10.66
C ALA A 62 17.29 11.78 -9.99
N ASP A 63 17.36 11.82 -8.66
CA ASP A 63 18.58 12.17 -7.95
C ASP A 63 19.65 11.07 -8.14
N PRO A 64 20.83 11.36 -8.74
CA PRO A 64 21.85 10.34 -8.98
C PRO A 64 22.42 9.74 -7.69
N VAL A 65 22.38 10.49 -6.57
CA VAL A 65 22.92 10.05 -5.28
C VAL A 65 21.90 9.19 -4.54
N GLY A 66 20.75 9.76 -4.18
CA GLY A 66 19.73 9.08 -3.37
C GLY A 66 18.65 8.32 -4.16
N GLY A 67 18.53 8.59 -5.46
CA GLY A 67 17.53 8.03 -6.38
C GLY A 67 18.13 7.02 -7.35
N TYR A 68 17.80 7.19 -8.64
CA TYR A 68 18.19 6.34 -9.76
C TYR A 68 18.93 7.15 -10.82
N THR A 69 20.07 6.64 -11.25
CA THR A 69 20.81 7.12 -12.41
C THR A 69 20.13 6.70 -13.72
N PRO A 70 20.44 7.35 -14.86
CA PRO A 70 19.92 6.93 -16.16
C PRO A 70 20.24 5.46 -16.51
N ALA A 71 21.42 4.98 -16.12
CA ALA A 71 21.82 3.59 -16.32
C ALA A 71 20.91 2.63 -15.52
N GLU A 72 20.72 2.90 -14.22
CA GLU A 72 19.83 2.08 -13.37
C GLU A 72 18.38 2.07 -13.88
N VAL A 73 17.88 3.18 -14.43
CA VAL A 73 16.55 3.24 -15.05
C VAL A 73 16.49 2.39 -16.32
N ASN A 74 17.50 2.45 -17.18
CA ASN A 74 17.56 1.63 -18.38
C ASN A 74 17.64 0.14 -18.05
N ASP A 75 18.43 -0.24 -17.05
CA ASP A 75 18.53 -1.63 -16.57
C ASP A 75 17.20 -2.15 -16.06
N LEU A 76 16.51 -1.35 -15.24
CA LEU A 76 15.17 -1.68 -14.78
C LEU A 76 14.18 -1.83 -15.93
N CYS A 77 14.16 -0.89 -16.88
CA CYS A 77 13.27 -0.98 -18.04
C CYS A 77 13.55 -2.24 -18.88
N ARG A 78 14.83 -2.62 -19.06
CA ARG A 78 15.20 -3.87 -19.73
C ARG A 78 14.68 -5.08 -18.98
N LEU A 79 14.85 -5.13 -17.66
CA LEU A 79 14.34 -6.21 -16.83
C LEU A 79 12.82 -6.36 -16.93
N ILE A 80 12.06 -5.25 -16.85
CA ILE A 80 10.60 -5.28 -16.97
C ILE A 80 10.17 -5.81 -18.35
N THR A 81 10.79 -5.32 -19.42
CA THR A 81 10.47 -5.75 -20.79
C THR A 81 10.86 -7.21 -21.05
N ALA A 82 11.91 -7.73 -20.42
CA ALA A 82 12.32 -9.11 -20.57
C ALA A 82 11.40 -10.08 -19.81
N GLU A 83 11.00 -9.72 -18.59
CA GLU A 83 10.35 -10.68 -17.67
C GLU A 83 8.82 -10.62 -17.72
N GLN A 84 8.21 -9.44 -17.88
CA GLN A 84 6.77 -9.29 -17.64
C GLN A 84 5.83 -9.57 -18.82
N PRO A 85 6.20 -9.44 -20.11
CA PRO A 85 5.26 -9.71 -21.22
C PRO A 85 4.67 -11.12 -21.23
N HIS A 86 5.39 -12.10 -20.66
CA HIS A 86 5.02 -13.53 -20.65
C HIS A 86 4.36 -13.99 -19.34
N GLN A 87 4.22 -13.11 -18.37
CA GLN A 87 3.55 -13.43 -17.10
C GLN A 87 2.02 -13.48 -17.28
N ASP A 88 1.35 -14.13 -16.33
CA ASP A 88 -0.12 -14.16 -16.22
C ASP A 88 -0.71 -12.73 -16.16
N ASP A 89 -1.84 -12.51 -16.83
CA ASP A 89 -2.57 -11.24 -16.85
C ASP A 89 -3.09 -10.80 -15.47
N GLU A 90 -3.31 -11.74 -14.55
CA GLU A 90 -3.68 -11.46 -13.16
C GLU A 90 -2.52 -10.86 -12.34
N ARG A 91 -1.28 -10.99 -12.82
CA ARG A 91 -0.12 -10.38 -12.16
C ARG A 91 0.02 -8.90 -12.50
N SER A 92 0.43 -8.12 -11.51
CA SER A 92 0.63 -6.69 -11.68
C SER A 92 1.86 -6.37 -12.53
N VAL A 93 1.73 -5.38 -13.42
CA VAL A 93 2.86 -4.81 -14.16
C VAL A 93 3.62 -3.84 -13.27
N PHE A 94 4.94 -3.98 -13.22
CA PHE A 94 5.81 -3.11 -12.44
C PHE A 94 5.86 -1.72 -13.08
N GLY A 95 5.56 -0.68 -12.31
CA GLY A 95 5.43 0.68 -12.85
C GLY A 95 5.90 1.77 -11.90
N ARG A 96 5.57 3.02 -12.26
CA ARG A 96 5.91 4.23 -11.50
C ARG A 96 5.55 4.15 -10.02
N THR A 97 4.39 3.58 -9.67
CA THR A 97 3.93 3.49 -8.29
C THR A 97 4.83 2.58 -7.45
N HIS A 98 5.30 1.46 -8.01
CA HIS A 98 6.28 0.58 -7.35
C HIS A 98 7.57 1.33 -7.03
N LEU A 99 8.09 2.12 -7.98
CA LEU A 99 9.28 2.95 -7.76
C LEU A 99 9.11 3.94 -6.61
N ILE A 100 7.96 4.62 -6.55
CA ILE A 100 7.65 5.57 -5.45
C ILE A 100 7.67 4.86 -4.08
N ARG A 101 7.33 3.57 -4.02
CA ARG A 101 7.47 2.78 -2.80
C ARG A 101 8.93 2.46 -2.50
N LEU A 102 9.70 2.03 -3.50
CA LEU A 102 11.14 1.74 -3.37
C LEU A 102 11.98 2.94 -2.93
N LEU A 103 11.56 4.18 -3.20
CA LEU A 103 12.27 5.37 -2.70
C LEU A 103 12.34 5.48 -1.16
N SER A 104 11.57 4.67 -0.42
CA SER A 104 11.72 4.56 1.04
C SER A 104 12.74 3.54 1.50
N VAL A 105 13.16 2.64 0.62
CA VAL A 105 14.19 1.65 0.91
C VAL A 105 15.56 2.30 0.67
N LYS A 106 16.55 1.98 1.51
CA LYS A 106 17.94 2.42 1.29
C LYS A 106 18.42 1.95 -0.08
N LYS A 107 19.14 2.80 -0.82
CA LYS A 107 19.51 2.55 -2.23
C LYS A 107 20.14 1.17 -2.46
N GLN A 108 21.06 0.76 -1.59
CA GLN A 108 21.77 -0.53 -1.65
C GLN A 108 20.87 -1.78 -1.65
N TYR A 109 19.63 -1.68 -1.15
CA TYR A 109 18.71 -2.83 -1.09
C TYR A 109 17.63 -2.80 -2.18
N ARG A 110 17.56 -1.75 -3.02
CA ARG A 110 16.49 -1.61 -4.00
C ARG A 110 16.62 -2.60 -5.15
N ALA A 111 17.84 -2.88 -5.61
CA ALA A 111 18.09 -3.74 -6.77
C ALA A 111 17.55 -5.18 -6.57
N GLY A 112 17.81 -5.80 -5.43
CA GLY A 112 17.26 -7.14 -5.16
C GLY A 112 15.73 -7.13 -5.00
N LEU A 113 15.18 -6.08 -4.39
CA LEU A 113 13.73 -6.00 -4.17
C LEU A 113 12.94 -5.69 -5.44
N GLN A 114 13.47 -4.81 -6.31
CA GLN A 114 12.85 -4.54 -7.62
C GLN A 114 12.89 -5.79 -8.50
N GLU A 115 13.97 -6.56 -8.49
CA GLU A 115 14.08 -7.78 -9.28
C GLU A 115 13.04 -8.81 -8.83
N ALA A 116 12.94 -9.05 -7.51
CA ALA A 116 11.91 -9.93 -6.96
C ALA A 116 10.49 -9.46 -7.32
N ALA A 117 10.22 -8.16 -7.27
CA ALA A 117 8.92 -7.60 -7.62
C ALA A 117 8.58 -7.73 -9.12
N VAL A 118 9.57 -7.51 -10.00
CA VAL A 118 9.39 -7.64 -11.45
C VAL A 118 9.14 -9.09 -11.84
N ARG A 119 10.00 -10.01 -11.40
CA ARG A 119 9.86 -11.46 -11.67
C ARG A 119 8.61 -12.06 -11.00
N GLY A 120 8.30 -11.60 -9.80
CA GLY A 120 7.11 -12.02 -9.04
C GLY A 120 5.81 -11.43 -9.58
N GLY A 121 5.85 -10.36 -10.39
CA GLY A 121 4.64 -9.66 -10.82
C GLY A 121 3.87 -9.06 -9.64
N TRP A 122 4.60 -8.58 -8.63
CA TRP A 122 4.02 -8.13 -7.37
C TRP A 122 3.13 -6.91 -7.56
N SER A 123 2.00 -6.91 -6.87
CA SER A 123 1.19 -5.71 -6.73
C SER A 123 1.93 -4.65 -5.90
N THR A 124 1.47 -3.40 -5.96
CA THR A 124 2.03 -2.33 -5.12
C THR A 124 1.84 -2.62 -3.63
N GLY A 125 0.72 -3.26 -3.24
CA GLY A 125 0.46 -3.69 -1.87
C GLY A 125 1.36 -4.84 -1.42
N GLU A 126 1.62 -5.80 -2.30
CA GLU A 126 2.57 -6.89 -2.02
C GLU A 126 4.00 -6.37 -1.86
N LEU A 127 4.45 -5.46 -2.73
CA LEU A 127 5.74 -4.78 -2.57
C LEU A 127 5.83 -4.04 -1.22
N GLU A 128 4.78 -3.31 -0.83
CA GLU A 128 4.74 -2.64 0.48
C GLU A 128 4.82 -3.64 1.64
N ALA A 129 4.10 -4.76 1.57
CA ALA A 129 4.16 -5.81 2.58
C ALA A 129 5.56 -6.41 2.69
N GLN A 130 6.24 -6.63 1.56
CA GLN A 130 7.62 -7.15 1.52
C GLN A 130 8.63 -6.13 2.06
N ILE A 131 8.45 -4.84 1.78
CA ILE A 131 9.25 -3.76 2.39
C ILE A 131 9.05 -3.77 3.91
N ALA A 132 7.80 -3.81 4.37
CA ALA A 132 7.47 -3.77 5.78
C ALA A 132 8.02 -4.97 6.55
N ALA A 133 7.92 -6.17 5.96
CA ALA A 133 8.43 -7.40 6.55
C ALA A 133 9.96 -7.40 6.73
N ARG A 134 10.71 -6.80 5.79
CA ARG A 134 12.19 -6.83 5.81
C ARG A 134 12.82 -5.64 6.53
N TYR A 135 12.20 -4.46 6.45
CA TYR A 135 12.81 -3.21 6.89
C TYR A 135 11.98 -2.43 7.92
N GLY A 136 10.83 -2.97 8.34
CA GLY A 136 9.87 -2.29 9.21
C GLY A 136 8.94 -1.35 8.46
N SER A 137 7.95 -0.80 9.17
CA SER A 137 6.98 0.12 8.58
C SER A 137 7.64 1.45 8.20
N ARG A 138 7.30 1.97 7.01
CA ARG A 138 7.86 3.21 6.44
C ARG A 138 7.62 4.47 7.31
N ARG A 139 6.61 4.44 8.19
CA ARG A 139 6.18 5.60 8.99
C ARG A 139 5.57 5.13 10.32
N ASP A 140 5.91 5.80 11.41
CA ASP A 140 5.13 5.82 12.67
C ASP A 140 3.79 6.61 12.54
N GLY A 141 3.40 6.95 11.31
CA GLY A 141 2.32 7.88 11.02
C GLY A 141 1.57 7.48 9.76
N GLY A 142 0.60 6.59 9.92
CA GLY A 142 -0.54 6.52 9.01
C GLY A 142 -1.33 7.84 9.02
N ARG A 143 -2.32 7.98 8.14
CA ARG A 143 -3.25 9.11 8.22
C ARG A 143 -3.89 9.08 9.61
N ARG A 144 -3.59 10.08 10.45
CA ARG A 144 -4.24 10.22 11.76
C ARG A 144 -5.74 10.19 11.52
N ARG A 145 -6.44 9.30 12.22
CA ARG A 145 -7.89 9.22 12.13
C ARG A 145 -8.44 10.54 12.63
N ARG A 146 -9.34 11.16 11.85
CA ARG A 146 -10.07 12.35 12.33
C ARG A 146 -10.91 11.91 13.52
N LEU A 147 -10.75 12.60 14.65
CA LEU A 147 -11.60 12.42 15.80
C LEU A 147 -12.97 13.07 15.51
N PRO A 148 -14.08 12.35 15.70
CA PRO A 148 -15.42 12.93 15.63
C PRO A 148 -15.62 14.02 16.69
N ALA A 149 -16.54 14.95 16.43
CA ALA A 149 -16.84 16.05 17.35
C ALA A 149 -17.77 15.64 18.50
N ASP A 150 -18.45 14.48 18.39
CA ASP A 150 -19.47 14.03 19.31
C ASP A 150 -19.28 12.56 19.74
N ALA A 151 -19.91 12.22 20.87
CA ALA A 151 -19.86 10.87 21.44
C ALA A 151 -20.44 9.82 20.48
N LEU A 152 -21.47 10.19 19.71
CA LEU A 152 -22.09 9.29 18.74
C LEU A 152 -21.14 8.95 17.58
N GLY A 153 -20.44 9.95 17.05
CA GLY A 153 -19.41 9.75 16.04
C GLY A 153 -18.27 8.89 16.57
N LEU A 154 -17.86 9.10 17.84
CA LEU A 154 -16.83 8.28 18.48
C LEU A 154 -17.27 6.81 18.60
N LEU A 155 -18.48 6.54 19.09
CA LEU A 155 -19.05 5.19 19.17
C LEU A 155 -19.11 4.52 17.79
N THR A 156 -19.52 5.26 16.75
CA THR A 156 -19.53 4.76 15.37
C THR A 156 -18.12 4.42 14.87
N GLN A 157 -17.10 5.17 15.29
CA GLN A 157 -15.71 4.90 14.93
C GLN A 157 -15.16 3.66 15.65
N VAL A 158 -15.50 3.47 16.93
CA VAL A 158 -15.17 2.27 17.72
C VAL A 158 -15.82 1.03 17.12
N GLU A 159 -17.11 1.08 16.79
CA GLU A 159 -17.82 -0.03 16.16
C GLU A 159 -17.12 -0.46 14.85
N ARG A 160 -16.82 0.50 13.96
CA ARG A 160 -16.11 0.23 12.69
C ARG A 160 -14.71 -0.37 12.88
N LEU A 161 -14.01 0.03 13.94
CA LEU A 161 -12.69 -0.50 14.28
C LEU A 161 -12.80 -1.97 14.67
N CYS A 162 -13.74 -2.29 15.56
CA CYS A 162 -13.97 -3.66 16.00
C CYS A 162 -14.47 -4.54 14.84
N GLU A 163 -15.38 -4.04 14.01
CA GLU A 163 -15.85 -4.72 12.81
C GLU A 163 -14.70 -5.02 11.83
N GLY A 164 -13.81 -4.05 11.60
CA GLY A 164 -12.61 -4.23 10.77
C GLY A 164 -11.73 -5.37 11.27
N TRP A 165 -11.44 -5.41 12.57
CA TRP A 165 -10.67 -6.49 13.19
C TRP A 165 -11.37 -7.84 13.06
N ARG A 166 -12.67 -7.91 13.37
CA ARG A 166 -13.44 -9.16 13.32
C ARG A 166 -13.53 -9.73 11.91
N ARG A 167 -13.68 -8.89 10.88
CA ARG A 167 -13.63 -9.33 9.48
C ARG A 167 -12.27 -9.91 9.12
N TRP A 168 -11.18 -9.30 9.58
CA TRP A 168 -9.84 -9.82 9.36
C TRP A 168 -9.66 -11.18 10.05
N VAL A 169 -10.04 -11.32 11.32
CA VAL A 169 -9.98 -12.62 12.04
C VAL A 169 -10.80 -13.68 11.30
N ALA A 170 -12.03 -13.37 10.89
CA ALA A 170 -12.86 -14.31 10.12
C ALA A 170 -12.19 -14.74 8.80
N LEU A 171 -11.51 -13.83 8.12
CA LEU A 171 -10.79 -14.13 6.87
C LEU A 171 -9.62 -15.09 7.09
N VAL A 172 -8.83 -14.90 8.15
CA VAL A 172 -7.65 -15.74 8.43
C VAL A 172 -7.98 -17.03 9.20
N SER A 173 -9.17 -17.10 9.81
CA SER A 173 -9.69 -18.29 10.47
C SER A 173 -10.56 -19.16 9.58
N ALA A 174 -10.96 -18.68 8.39
CA ALA A 174 -11.78 -19.46 7.46
C ALA A 174 -11.04 -20.72 7.00
N ASN A 175 -11.78 -21.84 6.93
CA ASN A 175 -11.21 -23.13 6.57
C ASN A 175 -10.70 -23.08 5.11
N PRO A 176 -9.48 -23.56 4.79
CA PRO A 176 -8.93 -23.47 3.43
C PRO A 176 -9.81 -24.13 2.36
N GLU A 177 -10.58 -25.16 2.75
CA GLU A 177 -11.53 -25.86 1.87
C GLU A 177 -12.70 -24.97 1.41
N GLN A 178 -13.03 -23.91 2.15
CA GLN A 178 -14.06 -22.94 1.77
C GLN A 178 -13.52 -21.85 0.82
N GLN A 179 -12.21 -21.84 0.53
CA GLN A 179 -11.58 -20.88 -0.38
C GLN A 179 -11.38 -21.47 -1.79
N VAL A 180 -12.44 -22.07 -2.36
CA VAL A 180 -12.41 -22.61 -3.72
C VAL A 180 -12.07 -21.49 -4.72
N GLY A 181 -10.96 -21.65 -5.45
CA GLY A 181 -10.56 -20.75 -6.54
C GLY A 181 -9.67 -19.55 -6.14
N LYS A 182 -9.24 -19.43 -4.87
CA LYS A 182 -8.25 -18.41 -4.47
C LYS A 182 -6.96 -19.08 -4.00
N THR A 183 -5.82 -18.47 -4.34
CA THR A 183 -4.50 -18.86 -3.84
C THR A 183 -4.55 -19.04 -2.32
N LYS A 184 -4.09 -20.20 -1.82
CA LYS A 184 -4.07 -20.53 -0.39
C LYS A 184 -3.29 -19.45 0.37
N GLY A 185 -4.01 -18.50 0.95
CA GLY A 185 -3.42 -17.42 1.73
C GLY A 185 -2.93 -17.92 3.10
N PRO A 186 -2.10 -17.13 3.80
CA PRO A 186 -1.75 -17.41 5.19
C PRO A 186 -3.01 -17.51 6.06
N SER A 187 -2.97 -18.46 6.98
CA SER A 187 -4.03 -18.77 7.92
C SER A 187 -3.60 -18.47 9.36
N MET A 188 -4.54 -18.52 10.29
CA MET A 188 -4.25 -18.39 11.72
C MET A 188 -3.26 -19.46 12.23
N ASN A 189 -3.15 -20.61 11.55
CA ASN A 189 -2.24 -21.70 11.91
C ASN A 189 -0.78 -21.43 11.50
N ASP A 190 -0.55 -20.46 10.61
CA ASP A 190 0.79 -20.04 10.21
C ASP A 190 1.44 -19.08 11.23
N LEU A 191 0.68 -18.65 12.25
CA LEU A 191 1.19 -17.81 13.33
C LEU A 191 1.86 -18.66 14.44
N PRO A 192 2.94 -18.16 15.07
CA PRO A 192 3.52 -18.81 16.25
C PRO A 192 2.46 -19.03 17.35
N PRO A 193 2.49 -20.14 18.11
CA PRO A 193 1.43 -20.50 19.04
C PRO A 193 1.06 -19.40 20.04
N ARG A 194 2.07 -18.68 20.56
CA ARG A 194 1.86 -17.54 21.46
C ARG A 194 1.11 -16.39 20.78
N VAL A 195 1.47 -16.06 19.55
CA VAL A 195 0.83 -14.97 18.78
C VAL A 195 -0.60 -15.36 18.44
N ARG A 196 -0.83 -16.59 17.98
CA ARG A 196 -2.17 -17.13 17.70
C ARG A 196 -3.10 -17.01 18.92
N ARG A 197 -2.62 -17.39 20.11
CA ARG A 197 -3.39 -17.26 21.36
C ARG A 197 -3.76 -15.81 21.64
N LEU A 198 -2.78 -14.90 21.58
CA LEU A 198 -3.00 -13.46 21.81
C LEU A 198 -3.97 -12.83 20.79
N VAL A 199 -3.91 -13.24 19.53
CA VAL A 199 -4.86 -12.82 18.50
C VAL A 199 -6.28 -13.29 18.83
N GLY A 200 -6.43 -14.52 19.34
CA GLY A 200 -7.72 -15.05 19.82
C GLY A 200 -8.27 -14.25 21.01
N GLU A 201 -7.45 -14.01 22.02
CA GLU A 201 -7.81 -13.19 23.20
C GLU A 201 -8.24 -11.77 22.80
N ALA A 202 -7.47 -11.12 21.93
CA ALA A 202 -7.81 -9.80 21.38
C ALA A 202 -9.10 -9.82 20.56
N GLY A 203 -9.31 -10.87 19.76
CA GLY A 203 -10.55 -11.09 19.00
C GLY A 203 -11.78 -11.18 19.90
N ALA A 204 -11.70 -11.93 21.00
CA ALA A 204 -12.78 -12.04 21.98
C ALA A 204 -13.06 -10.71 22.68
N ALA A 205 -12.01 -9.98 23.10
CA ALA A 205 -12.17 -8.67 23.72
C ALA A 205 -12.81 -7.65 22.76
N LEU A 206 -12.40 -7.62 21.50
CA LEU A 206 -12.97 -6.73 20.47
C LEU A 206 -14.39 -7.13 20.08
N ALA A 207 -14.76 -8.42 20.18
CA ALA A 207 -16.15 -8.85 20.01
C ALA A 207 -17.06 -8.28 21.10
N LYS A 208 -16.63 -8.35 22.38
CA LYS A 208 -17.36 -7.75 23.51
C LYS A 208 -17.48 -6.23 23.36
N LEU A 209 -16.40 -5.55 22.98
CA LEU A 209 -16.42 -4.10 22.74
C LEU A 209 -17.35 -3.73 21.57
N HIS A 210 -17.38 -4.53 20.50
CA HIS A 210 -18.29 -4.32 19.38
C HIS A 210 -19.77 -4.42 19.80
N GLU A 211 -20.12 -5.44 20.59
CA GLU A 211 -21.50 -5.63 21.09
C GLU A 211 -21.91 -4.47 21.98
N ALA A 212 -21.08 -4.08 22.95
CA ALA A 212 -21.33 -2.92 23.81
C ALA A 212 -21.51 -1.62 23.02
N ALA A 213 -20.64 -1.35 22.04
CA ALA A 213 -20.74 -0.15 21.19
C ALA A 213 -22.01 -0.18 20.32
N THR A 214 -22.41 -1.36 19.83
CA THR A 214 -23.61 -1.53 19.00
C THR A 214 -24.88 -1.29 19.81
N GLU A 215 -24.98 -1.85 21.02
CA GLU A 215 -26.13 -1.65 21.90
C GLU A 215 -26.25 -0.18 22.32
N GLU A 216 -25.15 0.48 22.67
CA GLU A 216 -25.15 1.91 23.00
C GLU A 216 -25.58 2.77 21.81
N LEU A 217 -25.11 2.45 20.59
CA LEU A 217 -25.54 3.13 19.36
C LEU A 217 -27.04 2.93 19.08
N LYS A 218 -27.57 1.73 19.35
CA LYS A 218 -28.99 1.41 19.19
C LYS A 218 -29.84 2.13 20.24
N ALA A 219 -29.40 2.20 21.49
CA ALA A 219 -30.06 2.96 22.55
C ALA A 219 -30.15 4.46 22.20
N ARG A 220 -29.07 5.05 21.66
CA ARG A 220 -29.04 6.46 21.24
C ARG A 220 -29.79 6.72 19.92
N ARG A 221 -29.92 5.73 19.05
CA ARG A 221 -30.63 5.82 17.76
C ARG A 221 -31.39 4.52 17.46
N PRO A 222 -32.61 4.35 18.01
CA PRO A 222 -33.37 3.10 17.88
C PRO A 222 -33.68 2.68 16.43
N GLY A 223 -33.80 3.63 15.50
CA GLY A 223 -34.02 3.37 14.07
C GLY A 223 -32.75 3.03 13.27
N ARG A 224 -31.59 2.86 13.92
CA ARG A 224 -30.32 2.56 13.24
C ARG A 224 -30.29 1.10 12.80
N ALA A 225 -30.12 0.86 11.50
CA ALA A 225 -29.80 -0.47 10.98
C ALA A 225 -28.41 -0.92 11.47
N VAL A 226 -28.33 -2.14 12.00
CA VAL A 226 -27.06 -2.76 12.40
C VAL A 226 -26.28 -3.13 11.13
N ARG A 227 -25.06 -2.61 10.98
CA ARG A 227 -24.28 -2.73 9.74
C ARG A 227 -23.84 -4.16 9.43
N HIS A 228 -23.51 -4.95 10.44
CA HIS A 228 -23.16 -6.36 10.29
C HIS A 228 -23.37 -7.10 11.61
N GLN A 229 -24.26 -8.09 11.60
CA GLN A 229 -24.30 -9.10 12.65
C GLN A 229 -23.32 -10.21 12.26
N PHE A 230 -22.15 -10.22 12.88
CA PHE A 230 -21.36 -11.44 12.91
C PHE A 230 -22.16 -12.48 13.68
N ARG A 231 -22.33 -13.68 13.10
CA ARG A 231 -22.88 -14.83 13.84
C ARG A 231 -22.13 -14.92 15.17
N LYS A 232 -22.84 -15.00 16.29
CA LYS A 232 -22.24 -15.40 17.56
C LYS A 232 -21.54 -16.73 17.27
N ALA A 233 -20.23 -16.78 17.47
CA ALA A 233 -19.55 -18.07 17.42
C ALA A 233 -20.22 -18.89 18.50
N LEU A 234 -20.81 -20.03 18.12
CA LEU A 234 -21.31 -21.01 19.09
C LEU A 234 -20.12 -21.37 19.98
N GLU A 235 -20.28 -21.12 21.28
CA GLU A 235 -19.33 -21.50 22.32
C GLU A 235 -19.09 -23.02 22.33
#